data_AF-A0A9D2UFU0-F1
#
_entry.id   AF-A0A9D2UFU0-F1
#
_cell.length_a   1.000
_cell.length_b   1.000
_cell.length_c   1.000
_cell.angle_alpha   90.00
_cell.angle_beta   90.00
_cell.angle_gamma   90.00
#
_symmetry.space_group_name_H-M   'P 1'
#
loop_
_entity.id
_entity.type
_entity.pdbx_description
1 polymer ?
#
loop_
_entity_poly.entity_id
_entity_poly.type
_entity_poly.pdbx_seq_one_letter_code
_entity_poly.pdbx_strand_id
1 'polypeptide(L)'
;MLLALSGGLAVGLLMGALGGGGAILAIPLLVYGFGFAPTQATLASLVIVGIGAITGVATHARTLDWRRGAVFGAFGMAGAYIGRLLAAGLDGTLLLLAFSLLLLVVASLMVGKTRRASAPGRGGRQKNGQDAAALFASPRQGLRLVGAATGVGFLTGFFGVGGGFAIVPALTLILGLSMGVAVGTSLLVILINSTLALALGAGALASLDWGALAPLLLAVVAGTLLGTWLGQRMLTRTLQVGFAGFLYLVAVYMAISSVVELMR
;
A
#
# COMPACT_ATOMS: atom_id res chain seq x y z
N MET A 1 25.06 6.84 4.13
CA MET A 1 24.96 5.53 4.82
C MET A 1 23.88 5.51 5.91
N LEU A 2 23.95 6.33 6.97
CA LEU A 2 22.96 6.31 8.06
C LEU A 2 21.52 6.62 7.60
N LEU A 3 21.34 7.59 6.71
CA LEU A 3 20.04 7.91 6.11
C LEU A 3 19.47 6.74 5.30
N ALA A 4 20.32 6.02 4.56
CA ALA A 4 19.91 4.84 3.80
C ALA A 4 19.44 3.71 4.71
N LEU A 5 20.18 3.43 5.78
CA LEU A 5 19.84 2.37 6.71
C LEU A 5 18.57 2.69 7.50
N SER A 6 18.47 3.90 8.06
CA SER A 6 17.29 4.32 8.84
C SER A 6 16.04 4.46 7.96
N GLY A 7 16.16 5.10 6.80
CA GLY A 7 15.06 5.25 5.84
C GLY A 7 14.60 3.92 5.27
N GLY A 8 15.54 3.04 4.91
CA GLY A 8 15.23 1.70 4.43
C GLY A 8 14.55 0.83 5.48
N LEU A 9 15.03 0.88 6.72
CA LEU A 9 14.39 0.21 7.85
C LEU A 9 12.97 0.74 8.06
N ALA A 10 12.75 2.05 8.02
CA ALA A 10 11.42 2.64 8.19
C ALA A 10 10.45 2.21 7.08
N VAL A 11 10.88 2.28 5.81
CA VAL A 11 10.12 1.81 4.65
C VAL A 11 9.78 0.33 4.79
N GLY A 12 10.78 -0.50 5.12
CA GLY A 12 10.61 -1.93 5.32
C GLY A 12 9.67 -2.27 6.49
N LEU A 13 9.83 -1.61 7.64
CA LEU A 13 8.99 -1.82 8.82
C LEU A 13 7.52 -1.53 8.53
N LEU A 14 7.22 -0.39 7.88
CA LEU A 14 5.85 -0.03 7.51
C LEU A 14 5.30 -0.97 6.43
N MET A 15 6.13 -1.38 5.48
CA MET A 15 5.73 -2.32 4.45
C MET A 15 5.41 -3.70 5.05
N GLY A 16 6.26 -4.23 5.93
CA GLY A 16 6.10 -5.52 6.56
C GLY A 16 4.96 -5.57 7.58
N ALA A 17 4.81 -4.52 8.39
CA ALA A 17 3.77 -4.48 9.43
C ALA A 17 2.38 -4.13 8.87
N LEU A 18 2.31 -3.26 7.85
CA LEU A 18 1.06 -2.67 7.38
C LEU A 18 0.69 -3.02 5.94
N GLY A 19 1.58 -3.66 5.17
CA GLY A 19 1.29 -4.21 3.84
C GLY A 19 1.14 -3.20 2.71
N GLY A 20 1.27 -1.89 2.94
CA GLY A 20 1.03 -0.87 1.91
C GLY A 20 1.68 0.51 2.10
N GLY A 21 2.34 0.76 3.24
CA GLY A 21 2.91 2.08 3.55
C GLY A 21 4.30 2.37 2.98
N GLY A 22 5.03 1.34 2.51
CA GLY A 22 6.42 1.49 2.07
C GLY A 22 6.58 2.44 0.87
N ALA A 23 5.67 2.38 -0.10
CA ALA A 23 5.73 3.23 -1.30
C ALA A 23 5.50 4.72 -1.01
N ILE A 24 4.65 5.05 -0.03
CA ILE A 24 4.38 6.43 0.39
C ILE A 24 5.66 7.10 0.89
N LEU A 25 6.53 6.36 1.59
CA LEU A 25 7.78 6.90 2.11
C LEU A 25 8.97 6.73 1.15
N ALA A 26 8.97 5.70 0.31
CA ALA A 26 10.10 5.40 -0.56
C ALA A 26 10.40 6.55 -1.55
N ILE A 27 9.38 7.13 -2.18
CA ILE A 27 9.57 8.21 -3.16
C ILE A 27 10.12 9.48 -2.48
N PRO A 28 9.50 10.04 -1.42
CA PRO A 28 10.06 11.19 -0.71
C PRO A 28 11.46 10.94 -0.16
N LEU A 29 11.72 9.74 0.38
CA LEU A 29 13.04 9.38 0.86
C LEU A 29 14.10 9.44 -0.24
N LEU A 30 13.79 8.94 -1.44
CA LEU A 30 14.72 8.97 -2.57
C LEU A 30 14.93 10.38 -3.14
N VAL A 31 13.85 11.16 -3.27
CA VAL A 31 13.94 12.52 -3.82
C VAL A 31 14.63 13.46 -2.84
N TYR A 32 14.15 13.54 -1.59
CA TYR A 32 14.65 14.51 -0.62
C TYR A 32 15.85 14.00 0.17
N GLY A 33 15.93 12.70 0.42
CA GLY A 33 17.03 12.11 1.20
C GLY A 33 18.25 11.75 0.35
N PHE A 34 18.05 11.26 -0.87
CA PHE A 34 19.12 10.84 -1.79
C PHE A 34 19.30 11.77 -3.00
N GLY A 35 18.44 12.76 -3.20
CA GLY A 35 18.56 13.72 -4.30
C GLY A 35 18.24 13.12 -5.68
N PHE A 36 17.55 11.98 -5.75
CA PHE A 36 17.22 11.35 -7.03
C PHE A 36 16.22 12.22 -7.80
N ALA A 37 16.38 12.28 -9.13
CA ALA A 37 15.37 12.90 -9.98
C ALA A 37 14.02 12.17 -9.82
N PRO A 38 12.85 12.83 -9.88
CA PRO A 38 11.55 12.20 -9.63
C PRO A 38 11.28 10.94 -10.47
N THR A 39 11.72 10.94 -11.73
CA THR A 39 11.63 9.79 -12.64
C THR A 39 12.51 8.62 -12.18
N GLN A 40 13.75 8.88 -11.79
CA GLN A 40 14.67 7.88 -11.23
C GLN A 40 14.18 7.36 -9.87
N ALA A 41 13.67 8.25 -9.01
CA ALA A 41 13.11 7.89 -7.71
C ALA A 41 11.89 6.96 -7.85
N THR A 42 11.05 7.18 -8.85
CA THR A 42 9.92 6.29 -9.15
C THR A 42 10.43 4.89 -9.50
N LEU A 43 11.40 4.77 -10.41
CA LEU A 43 11.98 3.48 -10.80
C LEU A 43 12.68 2.78 -9.63
N ALA A 44 13.51 3.50 -8.86
CA ALA A 44 14.16 2.97 -7.68
C ALA A 44 13.16 2.53 -6.60
N SER A 45 12.06 3.27 -6.41
CA SER A 45 11.01 2.89 -5.46
C SER A 45 10.33 1.57 -5.84
N LEU A 46 10.14 1.30 -7.14
CA LEU A 46 9.58 0.02 -7.61
C LEU A 46 10.51 -1.15 -7.28
N VAL A 47 11.83 -0.97 -7.38
CA VAL A 47 12.82 -1.97 -6.98
C VAL A 47 12.77 -2.19 -5.47
N ILE A 48 12.80 -1.12 -4.68
CA ILE A 48 12.79 -1.15 -3.22
C ILE A 48 11.54 -1.86 -2.69
N VAL A 49 10.38 -1.37 -3.12
CA VAL A 49 9.09 -1.88 -2.70
C VAL A 49 8.87 -3.28 -3.30
N GLY A 50 9.37 -3.57 -4.50
CA GLY A 50 9.35 -4.92 -5.09
C GLY A 50 10.11 -5.93 -4.25
N ILE A 51 11.35 -5.61 -3.85
CA ILE A 51 12.17 -6.49 -2.99
C ILE A 51 11.52 -6.68 -1.62
N GLY A 52 11.04 -5.59 -1.00
CA GLY A 52 10.27 -5.67 0.24
C GLY A 52 9.02 -6.55 0.09
N ALA A 53 8.30 -6.45 -1.04
CA ALA A 53 7.14 -7.28 -1.32
C ALA A 53 7.50 -8.77 -1.48
N ILE A 54 8.62 -9.10 -2.13
CA ILE A 54 9.11 -10.49 -2.21
C ILE A 54 9.35 -11.04 -0.80
N THR A 55 10.09 -10.31 0.04
CA THR A 55 10.36 -10.70 1.43
C THR A 55 9.05 -10.85 2.22
N GLY A 56 8.13 -9.89 2.08
CA GLY A 56 6.83 -9.91 2.74
C GLY A 56 5.95 -11.09 2.32
N VAL A 57 5.83 -11.35 1.02
CA VAL A 57 5.09 -12.49 0.46
C VAL A 57 5.69 -13.80 0.95
N ALA A 58 7.02 -13.94 0.95
CA ALA A 58 7.68 -15.15 1.46
C ALA A 58 7.32 -15.44 2.93
N THR A 59 7.29 -14.41 3.78
CA THR A 59 6.90 -14.55 5.20
C THR A 59 5.40 -14.77 5.42
N HIS A 60 4.54 -14.33 4.48
CA HIS A 60 3.08 -14.45 4.54
C HIS A 60 2.51 -15.52 3.60
N ALA A 61 3.34 -16.37 2.99
CA ALA A 61 2.94 -17.28 1.92
C ALA A 61 1.80 -18.24 2.32
N ARG A 62 1.71 -18.57 3.62
CA ARG A 62 0.67 -19.44 4.19
C ARG A 62 -0.62 -18.73 4.57
N THR A 63 -0.59 -17.41 4.72
CA THR A 63 -1.72 -16.62 5.24
C THR A 63 -2.35 -15.73 4.18
N LEU A 64 -1.65 -15.45 3.08
CA LEU A 64 -2.16 -14.61 2.00
C LEU A 64 -3.14 -15.36 1.09
N ASP A 65 -4.13 -14.64 0.57
CA ASP A 65 -5.06 -15.14 -0.43
C ASP A 65 -4.52 -14.88 -1.84
N TRP A 66 -3.94 -15.92 -2.45
CA TRP A 66 -3.33 -15.87 -3.78
C TRP A 66 -4.33 -15.49 -4.88
N ARG A 67 -5.56 -16.02 -4.80
CA ARG A 67 -6.59 -15.79 -5.82
C ARG A 67 -7.07 -14.33 -5.76
N ARG A 68 -7.41 -13.82 -4.57
CA ARG A 68 -7.79 -12.41 -4.40
C ARG A 68 -6.66 -11.49 -4.78
N GLY A 69 -5.43 -11.79 -4.37
CA GLY A 69 -4.26 -10.97 -4.68
C GLY A 69 -3.98 -10.90 -6.18
N ALA A 70 -4.03 -12.02 -6.90
CA ALA A 70 -3.82 -12.03 -8.35
C ALA A 70 -4.89 -11.23 -9.11
N VAL A 71 -6.17 -11.45 -8.78
CA VAL A 71 -7.28 -10.68 -9.39
C VAL A 71 -7.15 -9.20 -9.04
N PHE A 72 -6.84 -8.88 -7.79
CA PHE A 72 -6.69 -7.49 -7.37
C PHE A 72 -5.50 -6.81 -8.06
N GLY A 73 -4.38 -7.50 -8.24
CA GLY A 73 -3.24 -7.00 -9.01
C GLY A 73 -3.60 -6.73 -10.47
N ALA A 74 -4.20 -7.70 -11.16
CA ALA A 74 -4.54 -7.55 -12.57
C ALA A 74 -5.55 -6.41 -12.82
N PHE A 75 -6.68 -6.42 -12.12
CA PHE A 75 -7.73 -5.39 -12.30
C PHE A 75 -7.36 -4.05 -11.68
N GLY A 76 -6.56 -4.05 -10.61
CA GLY A 76 -6.00 -2.85 -10.02
C GLY A 76 -5.02 -2.14 -10.95
N MET A 77 -4.18 -2.89 -11.67
CA MET A 77 -3.27 -2.29 -12.65
C MET A 77 -4.03 -1.65 -13.81
N ALA A 78 -5.08 -2.32 -14.31
CA ALA A 78 -5.96 -1.75 -15.34
C ALA A 78 -6.64 -0.46 -14.86
N GLY A 79 -7.17 -0.46 -13.64
CA GLY A 79 -7.73 0.74 -13.01
C GLY A 79 -6.70 1.86 -12.90
N ALA A 80 -5.49 1.55 -12.43
CA ALA A 80 -4.42 2.54 -12.26
C ALA A 80 -3.99 3.18 -13.57
N TYR A 81 -3.93 2.40 -14.66
CA TYR A 81 -3.65 2.95 -15.97
C TYR A 81 -4.70 3.99 -16.39
N ILE A 82 -5.99 3.65 -16.24
CA ILE A 82 -7.09 4.58 -16.55
C ILE A 82 -7.05 5.83 -15.65
N GLY A 83 -6.83 5.65 -14.35
CA GLY A 83 -6.73 6.75 -13.40
C GLY A 83 -5.62 7.74 -13.76
N ARG A 84 -4.45 7.21 -14.14
CA ARG A 84 -3.32 8.04 -14.58
C ARG A 84 -3.66 8.88 -15.82
N LEU A 85 -4.35 8.30 -16.80
CA LEU A 85 -4.74 9.01 -18.01
C LEU A 85 -5.70 10.17 -17.70
N LEU A 86 -6.67 9.96 -16.81
CA LEU A 86 -7.62 11.00 -16.43
C LEU A 86 -7.01 12.08 -15.52
N ALA A 87 -6.01 11.74 -14.72
CA ALA A 87 -5.32 12.71 -13.87
C ALA A 87 -4.41 13.67 -14.65
N ALA A 88 -4.03 13.33 -15.88
CA ALA A 88 -3.08 14.13 -16.68
C ALA A 88 -3.55 15.57 -17.00
N GLY A 89 -4.85 15.86 -16.85
CA GLY A 89 -5.43 17.18 -17.10
C GLY A 89 -5.86 17.96 -15.85
N LEU A 90 -5.54 17.48 -14.65
CA LEU A 90 -5.99 18.11 -13.40
C LEU A 90 -4.88 18.91 -12.72
N ASP A 91 -5.31 19.97 -12.03
CA ASP A 91 -4.45 20.79 -11.19
C ASP A 91 -3.88 19.96 -10.02
N GLY A 92 -2.58 20.10 -9.77
CA GLY A 92 -1.87 19.41 -8.70
C GLY A 92 -2.45 19.71 -7.31
N THR A 93 -2.88 20.94 -7.04
CA THR A 93 -3.44 21.30 -5.73
C THR A 93 -4.81 20.65 -5.50
N LEU A 94 -5.66 20.60 -6.53
CA LEU A 94 -6.94 19.88 -6.45
C LEU A 94 -6.72 18.38 -6.24
N LEU A 95 -5.70 17.81 -6.87
CA LEU A 95 -5.34 16.41 -6.70
C LEU A 95 -4.90 16.10 -5.27
N LEU A 96 -4.06 16.96 -4.68
CA LEU A 96 -3.60 16.82 -3.29
C LEU A 96 -4.75 16.97 -2.27
N LEU A 97 -5.64 17.95 -2.48
CA LEU A 97 -6.83 18.14 -1.64
C LEU A 97 -7.75 16.92 -1.69
N ALA A 98 -8.08 16.45 -2.89
CA ALA A 98 -8.91 15.25 -3.08
C ALA A 98 -8.27 14.00 -2.46
N PHE A 99 -6.95 13.87 -2.56
CA PHE A 99 -6.22 12.77 -1.93
C PHE A 99 -6.25 12.83 -0.39
N SER A 100 -6.01 14.01 0.18
CA SER A 100 -6.06 14.22 1.63
C SER A 100 -7.45 13.88 2.19
N LEU A 101 -8.52 14.28 1.49
CA LEU A 101 -9.90 13.94 1.84
C LEU A 101 -10.13 12.43 1.78
N LEU A 102 -9.65 11.76 0.73
CA LEU A 102 -9.74 10.31 0.61
C LEU A 102 -9.06 9.61 1.80
N LEU A 103 -7.84 10.03 2.17
CA LEU A 103 -7.12 9.45 3.30
C LEU A 103 -7.88 9.64 4.62
N LEU A 104 -8.44 10.83 4.87
CA LEU A 104 -9.28 11.10 6.05
C LEU A 104 -10.50 10.18 6.10
N VAL A 105 -11.19 10.00 4.96
CA VAL A 105 -12.35 9.11 4.85
C VAL A 105 -11.94 7.66 5.14
N VAL A 106 -10.88 7.16 4.50
CA VAL A 106 -10.41 5.78 4.69
C VAL A 106 -9.97 5.52 6.12
N ALA A 107 -9.22 6.46 6.72
CA ALA A 107 -8.80 6.37 8.12
C ALA A 107 -10.00 6.36 9.08
N SER A 108 -10.99 7.24 8.84
CA SER A 108 -12.24 7.31 9.61
C SER A 108 -13.03 5.99 9.53
N LEU A 109 -13.15 5.41 8.34
CA LEU A 109 -13.85 4.14 8.12
C LEU A 109 -13.15 2.97 8.83
N MET A 110 -11.82 2.94 8.81
CA MET A 110 -11.03 1.93 9.54
C MET A 110 -11.28 2.02 11.05
N VAL A 111 -11.22 3.22 11.64
CA VAL A 111 -11.52 3.43 13.07
C VAL A 111 -12.95 3.04 13.40
N GLY A 112 -13.92 3.42 12.55
CA GLY A 112 -15.32 3.08 12.71
C GLY A 112 -15.57 1.57 12.71
N LYS A 113 -14.90 0.82 11.83
CA LYS A 113 -14.95 -0.65 11.80
C LYS A 113 -14.41 -1.26 13.10
N THR A 114 -13.28 -0.76 13.59
CA THR A 114 -12.67 -1.26 14.84
C THR A 114 -13.56 -1.00 16.06
N ARG A 115 -14.22 0.17 16.13
CA ARG A 115 -15.19 0.49 17.19
C ARG A 115 -16.41 -0.43 17.16
N ARG A 116 -16.96 -0.70 15.97
CA ARG A 116 -18.11 -1.62 15.79
C ARG A 116 -17.78 -3.07 16.15
N ALA A 117 -16.55 -3.51 15.90
CA ALA A 117 -16.08 -4.84 16.29
C ALA A 117 -15.89 -4.99 17.82
N SER A 118 -15.82 -3.89 18.57
CA SER A 118 -15.63 -3.88 20.03
C SER A 118 -16.92 -3.59 20.82
N ALA A 119 -18.08 -3.47 20.17
CA ALA A 119 -19.34 -3.20 20.84
C ALA A 119 -19.85 -4.46 21.61
N PRO A 120 -20.16 -4.36 22.91
CA PRO A 120 -20.69 -5.50 23.69
C PRO A 120 -22.06 -5.90 23.11
N GLY A 121 -22.24 -7.17 22.77
CA GLY A 121 -23.52 -7.71 22.27
C GLY A 121 -23.55 -8.14 20.80
N ARG A 122 -22.50 -7.84 20.02
CA ARG A 122 -22.30 -8.46 18.69
C ARG A 122 -21.06 -9.33 18.70
N GLY A 123 -21.12 -10.43 19.45
CA GLY A 123 -20.24 -11.61 19.28
C GLY A 123 -20.51 -12.33 17.96
N GLY A 124 -20.67 -11.58 16.86
CA GLY A 124 -20.81 -12.11 15.53
C GLY A 124 -19.48 -12.71 15.12
N ARG A 125 -19.33 -14.01 15.41
CA ARG A 125 -18.40 -14.97 14.80
C ARG A 125 -17.56 -14.28 13.74
N GLN A 126 -16.40 -13.76 14.15
CA GLN A 126 -15.37 -13.29 13.23
C GLN A 126 -15.15 -14.47 12.31
N LYS A 127 -15.66 -14.40 11.07
CA LYS A 127 -15.67 -15.53 10.15
C LYS A 127 -14.20 -15.82 9.79
N ASN A 128 -13.58 -16.64 10.64
CA ASN A 128 -12.23 -17.15 10.53
C ASN A 128 -12.14 -17.85 9.19
N GLY A 129 -11.43 -17.24 8.22
CA GLY A 129 -10.73 -17.93 7.12
C GLY A 129 -11.51 -18.85 6.17
N GLN A 130 -12.77 -19.20 6.44
CA GLN A 130 -13.52 -20.24 5.74
C GLN A 130 -14.31 -19.66 4.54
N ASP A 131 -14.55 -18.35 4.52
CA ASP A 131 -15.13 -17.65 3.36
C ASP A 131 -14.05 -17.26 2.32
N ALA A 132 -12.76 -17.57 2.55
CA ALA A 132 -11.68 -17.37 1.58
C ALA A 132 -11.88 -18.26 0.34
N ALA A 133 -12.33 -19.51 0.56
CA ALA A 133 -12.60 -20.49 -0.49
C ALA A 133 -13.84 -20.19 -1.34
N ALA A 134 -14.73 -19.29 -0.89
CA ALA A 134 -16.00 -19.00 -1.54
C ALA A 134 -15.91 -17.93 -2.65
N LEU A 135 -14.72 -17.66 -3.20
CA LEU A 135 -14.47 -16.60 -4.21
C LEU A 135 -15.26 -16.74 -5.52
N PHE A 136 -15.80 -17.92 -5.79
CA PHE A 136 -16.73 -18.18 -6.89
C PHE A 136 -18.05 -18.82 -6.41
N ALA A 137 -18.31 -18.83 -5.10
CA ALA A 137 -19.58 -19.35 -4.59
C ALA A 137 -20.75 -18.45 -4.97
N SER A 138 -20.49 -17.16 -5.28
CA SER A 138 -21.51 -16.25 -5.84
C SER A 138 -20.92 -15.20 -6.81
N PRO A 139 -21.58 -14.92 -7.95
CA PRO A 139 -21.16 -13.88 -8.91
C PRO A 139 -21.01 -12.49 -8.27
N ARG A 140 -21.79 -12.21 -7.21
CA ARG A 140 -21.77 -10.94 -6.49
C ARG A 140 -20.44 -10.66 -5.77
N GLN A 141 -19.75 -11.71 -5.29
CA GLN A 141 -18.46 -11.56 -4.62
C GLN A 141 -17.32 -11.28 -5.62
N GLY A 142 -17.35 -11.95 -6.78
CA GLY A 142 -16.42 -11.67 -7.88
C GLY A 142 -16.56 -10.24 -8.38
N LEU A 143 -17.79 -9.75 -8.56
CA LEU A 143 -18.06 -8.37 -8.97
C LEU A 143 -17.55 -7.35 -7.94
N ARG A 144 -17.73 -7.61 -6.64
CA ARG A 144 -17.18 -6.75 -5.57
C ARG A 144 -15.65 -6.71 -5.59
N LEU A 145 -15.00 -7.84 -5.82
CA LEU A 145 -13.54 -7.92 -5.91
C LEU A 145 -13.01 -7.14 -7.11
N VAL A 146 -13.57 -7.35 -8.29
CA VAL A 146 -13.18 -6.62 -9.51
C VAL A 146 -13.45 -5.14 -9.35
N GLY A 147 -14.64 -4.75 -8.88
CA GLY A 147 -14.98 -3.34 -8.66
C GLY A 147 -14.08 -2.66 -7.63
N ALA A 148 -13.76 -3.34 -6.51
CA ALA A 148 -12.83 -2.82 -5.52
C ALA A 148 -11.40 -2.71 -6.06
N ALA A 149 -10.93 -3.73 -6.79
CA ALA A 149 -9.61 -3.74 -7.40
C ALA A 149 -9.45 -2.60 -8.41
N THR A 150 -10.36 -2.51 -9.38
CA THR A 150 -10.36 -1.45 -10.40
C THR A 150 -10.53 -0.07 -9.77
N GLY A 151 -11.41 0.09 -8.78
CA GLY A 151 -11.63 1.38 -8.11
C GLY A 151 -10.41 1.84 -7.31
N VAL A 152 -9.81 0.95 -6.52
CA VAL A 152 -8.57 1.27 -5.77
C VAL A 152 -7.42 1.51 -6.72
N GLY A 153 -7.30 0.70 -7.76
CA GLY A 153 -6.34 0.90 -8.84
C GLY A 153 -6.49 2.29 -9.46
N PHE A 154 -7.72 2.64 -9.85
CA PHE A 154 -8.07 3.94 -10.40
C PHE A 154 -7.63 5.08 -9.49
N LEU A 155 -8.04 5.07 -8.22
CA LEU A 155 -7.63 6.10 -7.26
C LEU A 155 -6.10 6.16 -7.14
N THR A 156 -5.44 5.01 -7.09
CA THR A 156 -3.98 4.93 -7.00
C THR A 156 -3.29 5.58 -8.19
N GLY A 157 -3.74 5.27 -9.42
CA GLY A 157 -3.17 5.85 -10.63
C GLY A 157 -3.52 7.32 -10.80
N PHE A 158 -4.72 7.71 -10.38
CA PHE A 158 -5.21 9.08 -10.42
C PHE A 158 -4.39 9.99 -9.51
N PHE A 159 -4.14 9.58 -8.26
CA PHE A 159 -3.36 10.38 -7.31
C PHE A 159 -1.84 10.19 -7.44
N GLY A 160 -1.37 9.19 -8.21
CA GLY A 160 0.06 8.95 -8.43
C GLY A 160 0.85 8.44 -7.21
N VAL A 161 0.18 8.03 -6.12
CA VAL A 161 0.84 7.77 -4.81
C VAL A 161 1.43 6.35 -4.67
N GLY A 162 1.56 5.61 -5.77
CA GLY A 162 2.23 4.31 -5.76
C GLY A 162 1.50 3.22 -4.97
N GLY A 163 0.50 2.60 -5.59
CA GLY A 163 -0.01 1.24 -5.30
C GLY A 163 -0.76 1.01 -4.01
N GLY A 164 -0.04 1.07 -2.89
CA GLY A 164 -0.26 0.15 -1.77
C GLY A 164 -1.25 0.59 -0.71
N PHE A 165 -1.42 1.90 -0.52
CA PHE A 165 -2.03 2.45 0.69
C PHE A 165 -3.54 2.15 0.80
N ALA A 166 -4.27 2.11 -0.31
CA ALA A 166 -5.71 1.85 -0.32
C ALA A 166 -6.05 0.36 -0.48
N ILE A 167 -5.07 -0.49 -0.80
CA ILE A 167 -5.29 -1.94 -1.00
C ILE A 167 -5.75 -2.59 0.31
N VAL A 168 -5.02 -2.36 1.39
CA VAL A 168 -5.32 -3.00 2.69
C VAL A 168 -6.70 -2.58 3.23
N PRO A 169 -7.08 -1.29 3.24
CA PRO A 169 -8.44 -0.88 3.55
C PRO A 169 -9.50 -1.51 2.66
N ALA A 170 -9.28 -1.61 1.35
CA ALA A 170 -10.27 -2.22 0.46
C ALA A 170 -10.45 -3.71 0.72
N LEU A 171 -9.34 -4.45 0.89
CA LEU A 171 -9.35 -5.86 1.25
C LEU A 171 -10.06 -6.10 2.59
N THR A 172 -9.90 -5.21 3.56
CA THR A 172 -10.54 -5.36 4.87
C THR A 172 -11.99 -4.85 4.90
N LEU A 173 -12.27 -3.65 4.40
CA LEU A 173 -13.57 -2.99 4.46
C LEU A 173 -14.57 -3.57 3.46
N ILE A 174 -14.13 -3.86 2.23
CA ILE A 174 -15.01 -4.32 1.15
C ILE A 174 -15.09 -5.84 1.12
N LEU A 175 -13.93 -6.52 1.21
CA LEU A 175 -13.86 -7.98 1.13
C LEU A 175 -13.88 -8.69 2.49
N GLY A 176 -13.90 -7.93 3.58
CA GLY A 176 -14.04 -8.48 4.93
C GLY A 176 -12.84 -9.30 5.42
N LEU A 177 -11.68 -9.20 4.76
CA LEU A 177 -10.49 -9.95 5.16
C LEU A 177 -10.00 -9.50 6.54
N SER A 178 -9.41 -10.44 7.29
CA SER A 178 -8.67 -10.10 8.51
C SER A 178 -7.43 -9.28 8.13
N MET A 179 -6.97 -8.43 9.05
CA MET A 179 -5.87 -7.51 8.75
C MET A 179 -4.59 -8.25 8.34
N GLY A 180 -4.25 -9.36 9.00
CA GLY A 180 -3.08 -10.17 8.64
C GLY A 180 -3.17 -10.77 7.23
N VAL A 181 -4.34 -11.29 6.83
CA VAL A 181 -4.56 -11.80 5.46
C VAL A 181 -4.51 -10.64 4.46
N ALA A 182 -5.12 -9.50 4.78
CA ALA A 182 -5.12 -8.32 3.91
C ALA A 182 -3.70 -7.76 3.69
N VAL A 183 -2.86 -7.72 4.73
CA VAL A 183 -1.44 -7.33 4.64
C VAL A 183 -0.66 -8.30 3.76
N GLY A 184 -0.82 -9.61 3.95
CA GLY A 184 -0.17 -10.61 3.10
C GLY A 184 -0.62 -10.52 1.63
N THR A 185 -1.93 -10.38 1.40
CA THR A 185 -2.51 -10.26 0.05
C THR A 185 -2.11 -8.94 -0.62
N SER A 186 -1.99 -7.83 0.11
CA SER A 186 -1.54 -6.57 -0.48
C SER A 186 -0.07 -6.61 -0.88
N LEU A 187 0.78 -7.29 -0.11
CA LEU A 187 2.18 -7.52 -0.50
C LEU A 187 2.28 -8.29 -1.82
N LEU A 188 1.40 -9.28 -2.05
CA LEU A 188 1.32 -9.96 -3.34
C LEU A 188 0.89 -9.02 -4.47
N VAL A 189 -0.12 -8.16 -4.23
CA VAL A 189 -0.54 -7.16 -5.22
C VAL A 189 0.59 -6.21 -5.57
N ILE A 190 1.32 -5.72 -4.56
CA ILE A 190 2.46 -4.84 -4.74
C ILE A 190 3.56 -5.54 -5.52
N LEU A 191 3.85 -6.81 -5.22
CA LEU A 191 4.82 -7.61 -5.98
C LEU A 191 4.44 -7.70 -7.47
N ILE A 192 3.18 -8.02 -7.77
CA ILE A 192 2.69 -8.11 -9.16
C ILE A 192 2.85 -6.77 -9.86
N ASN A 193 2.37 -5.68 -9.24
CA ASN A 193 2.39 -4.36 -9.86
C ASN A 193 3.83 -3.85 -10.06
N SER A 194 4.71 -4.03 -9.07
CA SER A 194 6.12 -3.65 -9.19
C SER A 194 6.83 -4.45 -10.26
N THR A 195 6.59 -5.77 -10.35
CA THR A 195 7.21 -6.62 -11.38
C THR A 195 6.79 -6.19 -12.77
N LEU A 196 5.49 -5.94 -12.98
CA LEU A 196 4.98 -5.46 -14.27
C LEU A 196 5.52 -4.08 -14.63
N ALA A 197 5.54 -3.14 -13.68
CA ALA A 197 6.06 -1.80 -13.91
C ALA A 197 7.57 -1.80 -14.20
N LEU A 198 8.34 -2.65 -13.51
CA LEU A 198 9.77 -2.82 -13.75
C LEU A 198 10.05 -3.50 -15.09
N ALA A 199 9.24 -4.47 -15.50
CA ALA A 199 9.38 -5.11 -16.81
C ALA A 199 9.22 -4.08 -17.95
N LEU A 200 8.25 -3.16 -17.83
CA LEU A 200 8.05 -2.07 -18.78
C LEU A 200 9.15 -1.00 -18.71
N GLY A 201 9.75 -0.80 -17.53
CA GLY A 201 10.82 0.18 -17.29
C GLY A 201 12.25 -0.39 -17.31
N ALA A 202 12.44 -1.64 -17.75
CA ALA A 202 13.68 -2.39 -17.55
C ALA A 202 14.91 -1.69 -18.15
N GLY A 203 14.74 -1.04 -19.31
CA GLY A 203 15.82 -0.31 -19.98
C GLY A 203 16.37 0.88 -19.16
N ALA A 204 15.60 1.41 -18.20
CA ALA A 204 16.02 2.52 -17.36
C ALA A 204 16.73 2.07 -16.07
N LEU A 205 16.79 0.77 -15.76
CA LEU A 205 17.45 0.24 -14.55
C LEU A 205 18.97 0.48 -14.55
N ALA A 206 19.59 0.55 -15.72
CA ALA A 206 21.01 0.84 -15.86
C ALA A 206 21.39 2.26 -15.40
N SER A 207 20.42 3.18 -15.32
CA SER A 207 20.64 4.56 -14.87
C SER A 207 20.64 4.73 -13.36
N LEU A 208 20.34 3.67 -12.60
CA LEU A 208 20.27 3.73 -11.15
C LEU A 208 21.66 3.61 -10.50
N ASP A 209 21.91 4.45 -9.50
CA ASP A 209 23.10 4.31 -8.65
C ASP A 209 22.89 3.16 -7.64
N TRP A 210 23.36 1.97 -8.04
CA TRP A 210 23.32 0.77 -7.21
C TRP A 210 24.17 0.89 -5.94
N GLY A 211 25.18 1.77 -5.91
CA GLY A 211 25.99 2.02 -4.72
C GLY A 211 25.17 2.69 -3.62
N ALA A 212 24.32 3.65 -3.99
CA ALA A 212 23.38 4.29 -3.07
C ALA A 212 22.21 3.38 -2.69
N LEU A 213 21.71 2.55 -3.63
CA LEU A 213 20.54 1.70 -3.42
C LEU A 213 20.82 0.42 -2.62
N ALA A 214 21.98 -0.21 -2.79
CA ALA A 214 22.31 -1.47 -2.10
C ALA A 214 22.12 -1.43 -0.57
N PRO A 215 22.66 -0.45 0.19
CA PRO A 215 22.44 -0.38 1.63
C PRO A 215 20.97 -0.12 2.00
N LEU A 216 20.26 0.65 1.17
CA LEU A 216 18.83 0.92 1.35
C LEU A 216 18.00 -0.36 1.16
N LEU A 217 18.31 -1.17 0.14
CA LEU A 217 17.65 -2.44 -0.13
C LEU A 217 17.85 -3.46 1.01
N LEU A 218 19.09 -3.59 1.51
CA LEU A 218 19.38 -4.46 2.65
C LEU A 218 18.59 -4.04 3.89
N ALA A 219 18.53 -2.74 4.17
CA ALA A 219 17.75 -2.19 5.26
C ALA A 219 16.24 -2.41 5.07
N VAL A 220 15.72 -2.34 3.85
CA VAL A 220 14.31 -2.63 3.54
C VAL A 220 13.99 -4.10 3.76
N VAL A 221 14.87 -5.02 3.36
CA VAL A 221 14.68 -6.46 3.64
C VAL A 221 14.65 -6.70 5.15
N ALA A 222 15.64 -6.18 5.88
CA ALA A 222 15.70 -6.32 7.34
C ALA A 222 14.47 -5.69 8.02
N GLY A 223 14.09 -4.49 7.61
CA GLY A 223 12.92 -3.77 8.13
C GLY A 223 11.63 -4.51 7.81
N THR A 224 11.51 -5.11 6.62
CA THR A 224 10.35 -5.90 6.24
C THR A 224 10.23 -7.14 7.10
N LEU A 225 11.32 -7.89 7.32
CA LEU A 225 11.33 -9.05 8.21
C LEU A 225 10.95 -8.69 9.65
N LEU A 226 11.52 -7.59 10.17
CA LEU A 226 11.17 -7.09 11.51
C LEU A 226 9.71 -6.63 11.57
N GLY A 227 9.23 -5.94 10.55
CA GLY A 227 7.87 -5.42 10.46
C GLY A 227 6.84 -6.54 10.37
N THR A 228 7.09 -7.57 9.56
CA THR A 228 6.23 -8.74 9.46
C THR A 228 6.23 -9.52 10.77
N TRP A 229 7.39 -9.72 11.39
CA TRP A 229 7.50 -10.40 12.68
C TRP A 229 6.74 -9.65 13.80
N LEU A 230 6.90 -8.32 13.89
CA LEU A 230 6.14 -7.48 14.82
C LEU A 230 4.64 -7.54 14.51
N GLY A 231 4.28 -7.41 13.24
CA GLY A 231 2.89 -7.37 12.79
C GLY A 231 2.13 -8.68 13.05
N GLN A 232 2.79 -9.82 12.90
CA GLN A 232 2.21 -11.14 13.18
C GLN A 232 1.98 -11.39 14.68
N ARG A 233 2.72 -10.70 15.57
CA ARG A 233 2.53 -10.78 17.03
C ARG A 233 1.49 -9.80 17.57
N MET A 234 1.12 -8.79 16.79
CA MET A 234 0.17 -7.77 17.20
C MET A 234 -1.28 -8.20 16.97
N LEU A 235 -2.16 -7.74 17.86
CA LEU A 235 -3.59 -7.92 17.68
C LEU A 235 -4.07 -7.19 16.42
N THR A 236 -5.04 -7.78 15.72
CA THR A 236 -5.68 -7.18 14.52
C THR A 236 -6.15 -5.75 14.78
N ARG A 237 -6.64 -5.47 15.98
CA ARG A 237 -7.06 -4.13 16.42
C ARG A 237 -5.91 -3.14 16.43
N THR A 238 -4.75 -3.52 16.97
CA THR A 238 -3.56 -2.67 17.06
C THR A 238 -3.04 -2.32 15.66
N LEU A 239 -2.96 -3.30 14.76
CA LEU A 239 -2.56 -3.05 13.36
C LEU A 239 -3.54 -2.11 12.64
N GLN A 240 -4.86 -2.30 12.81
CA GLN A 240 -5.87 -1.44 12.19
C GLN A 240 -5.78 0.01 12.70
N VAL A 241 -5.64 0.20 14.02
CA VAL A 241 -5.51 1.54 14.61
C VAL A 241 -4.19 2.18 14.23
N GLY A 242 -3.08 1.43 14.24
CA GLY A 242 -1.77 1.92 13.80
C GLY A 242 -1.79 2.35 12.33
N PHE A 243 -2.41 1.55 11.45
CA PHE A 243 -2.59 1.91 10.05
C PHE A 243 -3.44 3.16 9.87
N ALA A 244 -4.59 3.24 10.56
CA ALA A 244 -5.46 4.41 10.49
C ALA A 244 -4.75 5.67 11.01
N GLY A 245 -3.98 5.56 12.09
CA GLY A 245 -3.17 6.66 12.62
C GLY A 245 -2.10 7.13 11.63
N PHE A 246 -1.43 6.20 10.95
CA PHE A 246 -0.51 6.51 9.86
C PHE A 246 -1.20 7.26 8.71
N LEU A 247 -2.37 6.79 8.27
CA LEU A 247 -3.15 7.48 7.23
C LEU A 247 -3.58 8.89 7.65
N TYR A 248 -4.00 9.08 8.90
CA TYR A 248 -4.34 10.40 9.44
C TYR A 248 -3.13 11.35 9.40
N LEU A 249 -1.97 10.87 9.84
CA LEU A 249 -0.74 11.68 9.85
C LEU A 249 -0.40 12.16 8.43
N VAL A 250 -0.41 11.23 7.46
CA VAL A 250 -0.14 11.57 6.05
C VAL A 250 -1.20 12.54 5.52
N ALA A 251 -2.48 12.31 5.82
CA ALA A 251 -3.56 13.18 5.36
C ALA A 251 -3.44 14.61 5.88
N VAL A 252 -3.15 14.78 7.18
CA VAL A 252 -2.97 16.08 7.82
C VAL A 252 -1.76 16.81 7.25
N TYR A 253 -0.64 16.10 7.09
CA TYR A 253 0.56 16.65 6.47
C TYR A 253 0.27 17.20 5.07
N MET A 254 -0.42 16.42 4.24
CA MET A 254 -0.76 16.81 2.87
C MET A 254 -1.78 17.97 2.82
N ALA A 255 -2.74 18.00 3.73
CA ALA A 255 -3.69 19.11 3.83
C ALA A 255 -2.96 20.42 4.17
N ILE A 256 -2.04 20.39 5.14
CA ILE A 256 -1.24 21.55 5.53
C ILE A 256 -0.36 22.01 4.36
N SER A 257 0.35 21.10 3.69
CA SER A 257 1.22 21.46 2.57
C SER A 257 0.44 22.12 1.42
N SER A 258 -0.76 21.60 1.13
CA SER A 258 -1.63 22.13 0.07
C SER A 258 -2.14 23.54 0.39
N VAL A 259 -2.52 23.80 1.64
CA VAL A 259 -2.98 25.13 2.07
C VAL A 259 -1.86 26.15 2.01
N VAL A 260 -0.64 25.77 2.41
CA VAL A 260 0.54 26.65 2.33
C VAL A 260 0.86 27.01 0.88
N GLU A 261 0.71 26.07 -0.04
CA GLU A 261 0.95 26.30 -1.47
C GLU A 261 -0.09 27.25 -2.08
N LEU A 262 -1.36 27.16 -1.66
CA LEU A 262 -2.43 28.06 -2.11
C LEU A 262 -2.28 29.51 -1.58
N MET A 263 -1.50 29.70 -0.52
CA MET A 263 -1.23 31.02 0.07
C MET A 263 0.01 31.71 -0.54
N ARG A 264 0.79 31.02 -1.37
CA ARG A 264 1.96 31.57 -2.08
C ARG A 264 1.58 32.08 -3.45
#